data_AF-A0A9R0S444-F1
#
_entry.id   AF-A0A9R0S444-F1
#
_cell.length_a   1.000
_cell.length_b   1.000
_cell.length_c   1.000
_cell.angle_alpha   90.00
_cell.angle_beta   90.00
_cell.angle_gamma   90.00
#
_symmetry.space_group_name_H-M   'P 1'
#
loop_
_entity.id
_entity.type
_entity.pdbx_description
1 polymer ?
#
loop_
_entity_poly.entity_id
_entity_poly.type
_entity_poly.pdbx_seq_one_letter_code
_entity_poly.pdbx_strand_id
1 'polypeptide(L)'
;MYKILERYRTCNYNSPEATPPAENEINYQEYLKFKTRLEYLQSSQRNILGEDLGPLTMRELEQIENQIDISLKHIRTRKNKVLLDELYDLKSKEQELLDQNKDLRKKLHDISCAENALHMSWQDGGHGSSSGHAIKTTYPGLLQRPEHDSSMQIGYIFLHGHRYHQLNNEDMAPQRLDGHLGSFAGWI
;
A
#
# COMPACT_ATOMS: atom_id res chain seq x y z
N MET A 1 -18.01 6.44 70.50
CA MET A 1 -18.08 6.47 69.02
C MET A 1 -19.11 7.47 68.50
N TYR A 2 -20.39 7.39 68.92
CA TYR A 2 -21.45 8.34 68.52
C TYR A 2 -21.10 9.82 68.73
N LYS A 3 -20.53 10.19 69.89
CA LYS A 3 -20.11 11.58 70.18
C LYS A 3 -19.00 12.12 69.26
N ILE A 4 -18.23 11.24 68.62
CA ILE A 4 -17.17 11.63 67.68
C ILE A 4 -17.80 11.86 66.29
N LEU A 5 -18.69 10.96 65.87
CA LEU A 5 -19.49 11.10 64.65
C LEU A 5 -20.36 12.36 64.66
N GLU A 6 -20.96 12.65 65.80
CA GLU A 6 -21.84 13.81 65.98
C GLU A 6 -21.05 15.12 65.90
N ARG A 7 -19.89 15.21 66.59
CA ARG A 7 -18.99 16.37 66.45
C ARG A 7 -18.50 16.56 65.02
N TYR A 8 -18.17 15.48 64.30
CA TYR A 8 -17.79 15.57 62.89
C TYR A 8 -18.91 16.13 62.01
N ARG A 9 -20.16 15.69 62.23
CA ARG A 9 -21.34 16.22 61.55
C ARG A 9 -21.55 17.70 61.83
N THR A 10 -21.45 18.10 63.10
CA THR A 10 -21.65 19.50 63.50
C THR A 10 -20.55 20.42 62.97
N CYS A 11 -19.30 19.97 62.92
CA CYS A 11 -18.19 20.74 62.35
C CYS A 11 -18.25 20.85 60.81
N ASN A 12 -18.76 19.83 60.11
CA ASN A 12 -18.88 19.85 58.64
C ASN A 12 -20.06 20.70 58.15
N TYR A 13 -21.16 20.78 58.92
CA TYR A 13 -22.35 21.58 58.56
C TYR A 13 -22.29 23.04 59.04
N ASN A 14 -21.44 23.37 60.02
CA ASN A 14 -21.34 24.72 60.58
C ASN A 14 -20.24 25.59 59.94
N SER A 15 -19.55 25.12 58.90
CA SER A 15 -18.73 26.00 58.07
C SER A 15 -19.62 26.61 56.98
N PRO A 16 -19.92 27.92 57.00
CA PRO A 16 -20.67 28.57 55.93
C PRO A 16 -19.89 28.70 54.62
N GLU A 17 -18.76 27.99 54.46
CA GLU A 17 -17.93 28.03 53.27
C GLU A 17 -17.18 26.70 53.12
N ALA A 18 -17.91 25.68 52.71
CA ALA A 18 -17.35 24.50 52.06
C ALA A 18 -18.34 23.98 51.04
N THR A 19 -18.86 24.88 50.20
CA THR A 19 -19.18 24.49 48.83
C THR A 19 -17.92 23.82 48.28
N PRO A 20 -17.97 22.59 47.73
CA PRO A 20 -16.87 22.15 46.89
C PRO A 20 -16.67 23.25 45.84
N PRO A 21 -15.43 23.70 45.57
CA PRO A 21 -15.24 24.74 44.56
C PRO A 21 -15.87 24.20 43.29
N ALA A 22 -16.79 24.95 42.69
CA ALA A 22 -17.52 24.52 41.50
C ALA A 22 -16.57 24.01 40.40
N GLU A 23 -15.33 24.49 40.39
CA GLU A 23 -14.21 23.99 39.57
C GLU A 23 -13.91 22.49 39.74
N ASN A 24 -13.96 21.92 40.95
CA ASN A 24 -13.75 20.48 41.18
C ASN A 24 -14.91 19.64 40.65
N GLU A 25 -16.14 20.15 40.74
CA GLU A 25 -17.34 19.49 40.20
C GLU A 25 -17.39 19.57 38.67
N ILE A 26 -17.03 20.73 38.10
CA ILE A 26 -16.86 20.92 36.65
C ILE A 26 -15.76 20.00 36.11
N ASN A 27 -14.60 19.93 36.77
CA ASN A 27 -13.50 19.04 36.36
C ASN A 27 -13.92 17.56 36.40
N TYR A 28 -14.67 17.16 37.43
CA TYR A 28 -15.21 15.80 37.51
C TYR A 28 -16.23 15.50 36.40
N GLN A 29 -17.11 16.45 36.05
CA GLN A 29 -18.03 16.30 34.93
C GLN A 29 -17.30 16.17 33.58
N GLU A 30 -16.26 16.97 33.35
CA GLU A 30 -15.44 16.86 32.13
C GLU A 30 -14.70 15.51 32.08
N TYR A 31 -14.18 15.02 33.21
CA TYR A 31 -13.61 13.68 33.32
C TYR A 31 -14.63 12.60 32.95
N LEU A 32 -15.87 12.68 33.46
CA LEU A 32 -16.92 11.71 33.13
C LEU A 32 -17.26 11.73 31.63
N LYS A 33 -17.39 12.91 31.01
CA LYS A 33 -17.61 13.03 29.56
C LYS A 33 -16.47 12.37 28.77
N PHE A 34 -15.23 12.62 29.17
CA PHE A 34 -14.06 12.02 28.55
C PHE A 34 -14.07 10.49 28.70
N LYS A 35 -14.35 9.99 29.90
CA LYS A 35 -14.44 8.56 30.19
C LYS A 35 -15.50 7.88 29.33
N THR A 36 -16.70 8.45 29.24
CA THR A 36 -17.78 7.93 28.38
C THR A 36 -17.34 7.87 26.91
N ARG A 37 -16.64 8.89 26.42
CA ARG A 37 -16.13 8.90 25.04
C ARG A 37 -15.06 7.83 24.81
N LEU A 38 -14.19 7.60 25.79
CA LEU A 38 -13.18 6.54 25.74
C LEU A 38 -13.84 5.16 25.69
N GLU A 39 -14.79 4.90 26.58
CA GLU A 39 -15.51 3.63 26.64
C GLU A 39 -16.27 3.35 25.34
N TYR A 40 -16.92 4.38 24.77
CA TYR A 40 -17.57 4.29 23.46
C TYR A 40 -16.57 3.94 22.35
N LEU A 41 -15.42 4.61 22.30
CA LEU A 41 -14.41 4.36 21.27
C LEU A 41 -13.82 2.95 21.38
N GLN A 42 -13.54 2.50 22.61
CA GLN A 42 -13.03 1.15 22.85
C GLN A 42 -14.06 0.07 22.47
N SER A 43 -15.33 0.30 22.80
CA SER A 43 -16.43 -0.58 22.39
C SER A 43 -16.57 -0.63 20.87
N SER A 44 -16.53 0.54 20.21
CA SER A 44 -16.56 0.62 18.75
C SER A 44 -15.39 -0.12 18.09
N GLN A 45 -14.19 -0.04 18.65
CA GLN A 45 -13.03 -0.80 18.17
C GLN A 45 -13.27 -2.30 18.26
N ARG A 46 -13.74 -2.81 19.41
CA ARG A 46 -14.08 -4.22 19.59
C ARG A 46 -15.12 -4.69 18.57
N ASN A 47 -16.16 -3.89 18.34
CA ASN A 47 -17.19 -4.20 17.35
C ASN A 47 -16.61 -4.33 15.93
N ILE A 48 -15.73 -3.41 15.51
CA ILE A 48 -15.06 -3.47 14.19
C ILE A 48 -14.13 -4.70 14.09
N LEU A 49 -13.59 -5.17 15.21
CA LEU A 49 -12.81 -6.41 15.29
C LEU A 49 -13.68 -7.68 15.36
N GLY A 50 -15.01 -7.54 15.37
CA GLY A 50 -15.95 -8.65 15.44
C GLY A 50 -16.21 -9.18 16.86
N GLU A 51 -15.83 -8.42 17.89
CA GLU A 51 -16.06 -8.72 19.29
C GLU A 51 -17.32 -8.01 19.82
N ASP A 52 -17.89 -8.48 20.94
CA ASP A 52 -19.03 -7.86 21.64
C ASP A 52 -20.25 -7.49 20.77
N LEU A 53 -20.53 -8.29 19.73
CA LEU A 53 -21.59 -7.98 18.75
C LEU A 53 -23.02 -8.23 19.25
N GLY A 54 -23.19 -9.01 20.33
CA GLY A 54 -24.52 -9.44 20.83
C GLY A 54 -25.52 -8.32 21.15
N PRO A 55 -25.10 -7.16 21.71
CA PRO A 55 -26.00 -6.03 21.99
C PRO A 55 -26.40 -5.21 20.76
N LEU A 56 -25.79 -5.43 19.60
CA LEU A 56 -26.02 -4.62 18.41
C LEU A 56 -27.29 -5.06 17.67
N THR A 57 -27.98 -4.09 17.07
CA THR A 57 -29.09 -4.34 16.17
C THR A 57 -28.60 -4.76 14.78
N MET A 58 -29.48 -5.38 13.99
CA MET A 58 -29.15 -5.77 12.60
C MET A 58 -28.63 -4.60 11.77
N ARG A 59 -29.25 -3.41 11.91
CA ARG A 59 -28.81 -2.20 11.18
C ARG A 59 -27.41 -1.74 11.56
N GLU A 60 -27.06 -1.85 12.84
CA GLU A 60 -25.71 -1.47 13.30
C GLU A 60 -24.66 -2.48 12.83
N LEU A 61 -25.01 -3.77 12.77
CA LEU A 61 -24.14 -4.80 12.19
C LEU A 61 -23.90 -4.56 10.69
N GLU A 62 -24.95 -4.27 9.92
CA GLU A 62 -24.82 -3.91 8.50
C GLU A 62 -23.94 -2.67 8.29
N GLN A 63 -24.04 -1.68 9.18
CA GLN A 63 -23.17 -0.49 9.13
C GLN A 63 -21.70 -0.83 9.38
N ILE A 64 -21.40 -1.68 10.37
CA ILE A 64 -20.04 -2.12 10.67
C ILE A 64 -19.49 -2.94 9.51
N GLU A 65 -20.27 -3.88 8.98
CA GLU A 65 -19.90 -4.69 7.82
C GLU A 65 -19.53 -3.81 6.62
N ASN A 66 -20.41 -2.86 6.27
CA ASN A 66 -20.16 -1.95 5.16
C ASN A 66 -18.92 -1.07 5.39
N GLN A 67 -18.72 -0.58 6.62
CA GLN A 67 -17.51 0.17 6.98
C GLN A 67 -16.23 -0.66 6.79
N ILE A 68 -16.25 -1.92 7.20
CA ILE A 68 -15.12 -2.85 7.02
C ILE A 68 -14.90 -3.13 5.53
N ASP A 69 -15.94 -3.43 4.76
CA ASP A 69 -15.80 -3.71 3.33
C ASP A 69 -15.23 -2.51 2.55
N ILE A 70 -15.74 -1.30 2.79
CA ILE A 70 -15.23 -0.07 2.16
C ILE A 70 -13.76 0.16 2.53
N SER A 71 -13.42 0.05 3.82
CA SER A 71 -12.04 0.28 4.29
C SER A 71 -11.07 -0.77 3.76
N LEU A 72 -11.47 -2.05 3.69
CA LEU A 72 -10.68 -3.11 3.09
C LEU A 72 -10.46 -2.90 1.58
N LYS A 73 -11.50 -2.50 0.85
CA LYS A 73 -11.38 -2.10 -0.57
C LYS A 73 -10.37 -0.97 -0.72
N HIS A 74 -10.44 0.07 0.13
CA HIS A 74 -9.50 1.18 0.08
C HIS A 74 -8.06 0.73 0.38
N ILE A 75 -7.85 -0.07 1.42
CA ILE A 75 -6.53 -0.61 1.78
C ILE A 75 -5.95 -1.44 0.63
N ARG A 76 -6.75 -2.34 0.04
CA ARG A 76 -6.32 -3.19 -1.08
C ARG A 76 -5.95 -2.34 -2.30
N THR A 77 -6.78 -1.39 -2.68
CA THR A 77 -6.51 -0.48 -3.80
C THR A 77 -5.23 0.31 -3.57
N ARG A 78 -5.03 0.86 -2.37
CA ARG A 78 -3.82 1.62 -2.05
C ARG A 78 -2.56 0.74 -2.08
N LYS A 79 -2.62 -0.47 -1.50
CA LYS A 79 -1.50 -1.42 -1.53
C LYS A 79 -1.15 -1.81 -2.97
N ASN A 80 -2.16 -2.15 -3.78
CA ASN A 80 -1.95 -2.50 -5.18
C ASN A 80 -1.35 -1.34 -5.97
N LYS A 81 -1.81 -0.11 -5.75
CA LYS A 81 -1.23 1.07 -6.38
C LYS A 81 0.26 1.21 -6.06
N VAL A 82 0.62 1.17 -4.77
CA VAL A 82 2.03 1.29 -4.36
C VAL A 82 2.90 0.19 -4.97
N LEU A 83 2.42 -1.06 -4.96
CA LEU A 83 3.13 -2.20 -5.55
C LEU A 83 3.31 -2.06 -7.07
N LEU A 84 2.29 -1.57 -7.77
CA LEU A 84 2.37 -1.34 -9.22
C LEU A 84 3.32 -0.20 -9.54
N ASP A 85 3.24 0.91 -8.81
CA ASP A 85 4.14 2.04 -8.97
C ASP A 85 5.61 1.60 -8.80
N GLU A 86 5.93 0.84 -7.74
CA GLU A 86 7.27 0.29 -7.51
C GLU A 86 7.72 -0.68 -8.62
N LEU A 87 6.80 -1.52 -9.11
CA LEU A 87 7.07 -2.43 -10.23
C LEU A 87 7.44 -1.65 -11.50
N TYR A 88 6.71 -0.58 -11.81
CA TYR A 88 6.97 0.25 -12.99
C TYR A 88 8.31 0.99 -12.89
N ASP A 89 8.64 1.50 -11.71
CA ASP A 89 9.92 2.16 -11.46
C ASP A 89 11.09 1.19 -11.65
N LEU A 90 10.99 -0.01 -11.08
CA LEU A 90 12.01 -1.05 -11.23
C LEU A 90 12.14 -1.53 -12.68
N LYS A 91 11.02 -1.70 -13.38
CA LYS A 91 11.01 -2.08 -14.81
C LYS A 91 11.68 -1.02 -15.68
N SER A 92 11.43 0.26 -15.41
CA SER A 92 12.05 1.37 -16.14
C SER A 92 13.56 1.41 -15.89
N LYS A 93 13.99 1.19 -14.65
CA LYS A 93 15.40 1.13 -14.28
C LYS A 93 16.11 -0.09 -14.86
N GLU A 94 15.46 -1.25 -14.89
CA GLU A 94 15.96 -2.45 -15.56
C GLU A 94 16.25 -2.15 -17.03
N GLN A 95 15.30 -1.53 -17.73
CA GLN A 95 15.45 -1.18 -19.14
C GLN A 95 16.59 -0.18 -19.37
N GLU A 96 16.68 0.88 -18.57
CA GLU A 96 17.78 1.86 -18.65
C GLU A 96 19.16 1.19 -18.50
N LEU A 97 19.30 0.31 -17.50
CA LEU A 97 20.54 -0.42 -17.26
C LEU A 97 20.88 -1.38 -18.40
N LEU A 98 19.88 -2.04 -18.99
CA LEU A 98 20.07 -2.91 -20.16
C LEU A 98 20.59 -2.11 -21.36
N ASP A 99 20.02 -0.94 -21.62
CA ASP A 99 20.43 -0.06 -22.72
C ASP A 99 21.86 0.47 -22.51
N GLN A 100 22.19 0.91 -21.29
CA GLN A 100 23.55 1.32 -20.92
C GLN A 100 24.55 0.15 -21.07
N ASN A 101 24.19 -1.05 -20.61
CA ASN A 101 25.06 -2.22 -20.73
C ASN A 101 25.32 -2.60 -22.19
N LYS A 102 24.29 -2.49 -23.04
CA LYS A 102 24.40 -2.71 -24.49
C LYS A 102 25.35 -1.69 -25.15
N ASP A 103 25.24 -0.41 -24.81
CA ASP A 103 26.13 0.63 -25.31
C ASP A 103 27.59 0.39 -24.88
N LEU A 104 27.82 0.04 -23.62
CA LEU A 104 29.16 -0.29 -23.10
C LEU A 104 29.76 -1.51 -23.80
N ARG A 105 28.98 -2.56 -24.04
CA ARG A 105 29.43 -3.75 -24.79
C ARG A 105 29.82 -3.40 -26.22
N LYS A 106 29.06 -2.52 -26.87
CA LYS A 106 29.39 -2.03 -28.22
C LYS A 106 30.71 -1.25 -28.21
N LYS A 107 30.87 -0.29 -27.29
CA LYS A 107 32.10 0.49 -27.14
C LYS A 107 33.32 -0.40 -26.88
N LEU A 108 33.18 -1.43 -26.05
CA LEU A 108 34.25 -2.40 -25.78
C LEU A 108 34.63 -3.19 -27.04
N HIS A 109 33.65 -3.61 -27.83
CA HIS A 109 33.89 -4.28 -29.10
C HIS A 109 34.59 -3.36 -30.10
N ASP A 110 34.15 -2.11 -30.23
CA ASP A 110 34.75 -1.12 -31.13
C ASP A 110 36.22 -0.82 -30.76
N ILE A 111 36.54 -0.69 -29.46
CA ILE A 111 37.92 -0.53 -28.97
C ILE A 111 38.76 -1.77 -29.31
N SER A 112 38.26 -2.97 -29.04
CA SER A 112 38.99 -4.21 -29.35
C SER A 112 39.24 -4.37 -30.85
N CYS A 113 38.27 -4.01 -31.70
CA CYS A 113 38.45 -3.99 -33.15
C CYS A 113 39.48 -2.94 -33.59
N ALA A 114 39.50 -1.75 -32.98
CA ALA A 114 40.49 -0.72 -33.27
C ALA A 114 41.92 -1.14 -32.85
N GLU A 115 42.09 -1.76 -31.68
CA GLU A 115 43.37 -2.30 -31.23
C GLU A 115 43.88 -3.43 -32.15
N ASN A 116 42.98 -4.33 -32.57
CA ASN A 116 43.32 -5.37 -33.52
C ASN A 116 43.71 -4.80 -34.90
N ALA A 117 43.01 -3.76 -35.38
CA ALA A 117 43.34 -3.09 -36.64
C ALA A 117 44.70 -2.38 -36.56
N LEU A 118 45.01 -1.71 -35.44
CA LEU A 118 46.32 -1.13 -35.20
C LEU A 118 47.41 -2.21 -35.17
N HIS A 119 47.21 -3.33 -34.48
CA HIS A 119 48.17 -4.43 -34.45
C HIS A 119 48.45 -5.03 -35.85
N MET A 120 47.43 -5.14 -36.71
CA MET A 120 47.62 -5.60 -38.10
C MET A 120 48.39 -4.58 -38.96
N SER A 121 48.20 -3.29 -38.71
CA SER A 121 48.94 -2.21 -39.39
C SER A 121 50.45 -2.22 -39.11
N TRP A 122 50.91 -2.80 -37.99
CA TRP A 122 52.34 -2.91 -37.67
C TRP A 122 52.97 -4.23 -38.14
N GLN A 123 52.19 -5.20 -38.63
CA GLN A 123 52.70 -6.49 -39.13
C GLN A 123 52.97 -6.52 -40.65
N ASP A 124 52.55 -5.52 -41.41
CA ASP A 124 52.76 -5.46 -42.89
C ASP A 124 54.16 -4.91 -43.30
N GLY A 125 55.07 -4.75 -42.32
CA GLY A 125 56.38 -4.11 -42.51
C GLY A 125 57.60 -5.04 -42.53
N GLY A 126 57.45 -6.36 -42.72
CA GLY A 126 58.61 -7.25 -42.68
C GLY A 126 58.38 -8.67 -43.18
N HIS A 127 58.71 -8.92 -44.45
CA HIS A 127 59.13 -10.25 -44.89
C HIS A 127 60.42 -10.65 -44.15
N GLY A 128 60.29 -11.57 -43.21
CA GLY A 128 61.43 -12.23 -42.57
C GLY A 128 60.94 -13.42 -41.75
N SER A 129 61.00 -14.61 -42.32
CA SER A 129 60.68 -15.89 -41.69
C SER A 129 61.24 -16.01 -40.26
N SER A 130 60.39 -16.24 -39.26
CA SER A 130 60.77 -17.04 -38.09
C SER A 130 59.55 -17.57 -37.34
N SER A 131 59.60 -18.85 -37.05
CA SER A 131 58.67 -19.65 -36.26
C SER A 131 58.50 -19.11 -34.83
N GLY A 132 57.27 -19.10 -34.31
CA GLY A 132 57.03 -19.05 -32.86
C GLY A 132 55.74 -18.37 -32.41
N HIS A 133 54.89 -19.16 -31.73
CA HIS A 133 53.85 -18.78 -30.77
C HIS A 133 52.51 -18.24 -31.28
N ALA A 134 51.56 -19.17 -31.38
CA ALA A 134 50.13 -18.90 -31.20
C ALA A 134 49.86 -18.42 -29.78
N ILE A 135 49.50 -17.15 -29.60
CA ILE A 135 48.80 -16.71 -28.39
C ILE A 135 47.31 -16.89 -28.64
N LYS A 136 46.85 -18.08 -28.25
CA LYS A 136 45.44 -18.42 -28.12
C LYS A 136 44.91 -17.71 -26.86
N THR A 137 44.30 -16.53 -26.99
CA THR A 137 43.46 -15.98 -25.91
C THR A 137 42.13 -16.71 -25.90
N THR A 138 42.18 -17.92 -25.35
CA THR A 138 41.01 -18.62 -24.84
C THR A 138 40.42 -17.81 -23.71
N TYR A 139 39.30 -17.13 -23.97
CA TYR A 139 38.29 -16.94 -22.92
C TYR A 139 37.31 -18.13 -23.05
N PRO A 140 37.41 -19.12 -22.15
CA PRO A 140 36.49 -20.25 -22.14
C PRO A 140 35.15 -19.76 -21.58
N GLY A 141 34.08 -20.33 -22.12
CA GLY A 141 32.72 -19.92 -21.79
C GLY A 141 32.42 -19.92 -20.30
N LEU A 142 31.83 -18.82 -19.86
CA LEU A 142 30.85 -18.78 -18.78
C LEU A 142 29.86 -17.67 -19.13
N LEU A 143 28.79 -18.05 -19.81
CA LEU A 143 27.42 -17.60 -19.59
C LEU A 143 26.57 -18.21 -20.70
N GLN A 144 26.44 -19.54 -20.62
CA GLN A 144 25.18 -20.16 -20.97
C GLN A 144 24.13 -19.43 -20.12
N ARG A 145 23.24 -18.65 -20.74
CA ARG A 145 22.00 -18.23 -20.11
C ARG A 145 21.06 -19.43 -20.29
N PRO A 146 20.74 -20.20 -19.24
CA PRO A 146 19.58 -21.05 -19.31
C PRO A 146 18.39 -20.11 -19.45
N GLU A 147 17.66 -20.28 -20.54
CA GLU A 147 16.24 -19.96 -20.61
C GLU A 147 15.57 -20.66 -19.42
N HIS A 148 15.37 -19.94 -18.32
CA HIS A 148 14.48 -20.38 -17.27
C HIS A 148 13.43 -19.29 -17.06
N ASP A 149 12.36 -19.49 -17.81
CA ASP A 149 11.00 -19.41 -17.33
C ASP A 149 10.95 -19.61 -15.80
N SER A 150 10.47 -18.58 -15.12
CA SER A 150 9.96 -18.66 -13.76
C SER A 150 8.77 -17.73 -13.73
N SER A 151 7.66 -18.27 -14.23
CA SER A 151 6.33 -18.11 -13.68
C SER A 151 6.33 -17.53 -12.27
N MET A 152 6.34 -16.20 -12.15
CA MET A 152 5.94 -15.55 -10.92
C MET A 152 4.42 -15.39 -10.98
N GLN A 153 3.74 -16.53 -10.89
CA GLN A 153 2.35 -16.60 -10.44
C GLN A 153 2.33 -16.21 -8.97
N ILE A 154 2.48 -14.91 -8.70
CA ILE A 154 2.13 -14.34 -7.42
C ILE A 154 0.85 -13.55 -7.65
N GLY A 155 -0.27 -14.20 -7.35
CA GLY A 155 -1.53 -13.49 -7.11
C GLY A 155 -2.51 -13.39 -8.28
N TYR A 156 -2.61 -14.38 -9.17
CA TYR A 156 -3.85 -14.55 -9.94
C TYR A 156 -4.90 -15.23 -9.06
N ILE A 157 -5.61 -14.46 -8.25
CA ILE A 157 -6.99 -14.80 -7.91
C ILE A 157 -7.86 -14.16 -8.99
N PHE A 158 -8.21 -15.00 -9.97
CA PHE A 158 -9.43 -14.98 -10.77
C PHE A 158 -10.46 -13.91 -10.34
N LEU A 159 -10.41 -12.72 -10.93
CA LEU A 159 -11.52 -11.75 -11.06
C LEU A 159 -11.14 -10.60 -12.03
N HIS A 160 -10.38 -10.90 -13.09
CA HIS A 160 -10.11 -9.94 -14.16
C HIS A 160 -10.97 -10.25 -15.39
N GLY A 161 -12.17 -9.67 -15.40
CA GLY A 161 -13.10 -9.67 -16.52
C GLY A 161 -14.39 -8.99 -16.09
N HIS A 162 -14.66 -7.78 -16.61
CA HIS A 162 -15.80 -6.90 -16.31
C HIS A 162 -15.69 -5.95 -15.10
N ARG A 163 -14.74 -5.01 -15.10
CA ARG A 163 -15.03 -3.62 -14.65
C ARG A 163 -13.95 -2.58 -15.00
N TYR A 164 -13.63 -2.41 -16.28
CA TYR A 164 -12.81 -1.29 -16.74
C TYR A 164 -13.52 -0.49 -17.83
N HIS A 165 -14.72 0.01 -17.54
CA HIS A 165 -15.39 1.08 -18.31
C HIS A 165 -16.51 1.69 -17.45
N GLN A 166 -16.19 2.33 -16.31
CA GLN A 166 -17.20 3.17 -15.64
C GLN A 166 -16.59 4.19 -14.66
N LEU A 167 -15.49 4.84 -15.00
CA LEU A 167 -15.05 6.04 -14.27
C LEU A 167 -14.47 7.03 -15.29
N ASN A 168 -15.35 7.59 -16.11
CA ASN A 168 -15.20 8.86 -16.82
C ASN A 168 -16.52 9.11 -17.59
N ASN A 169 -17.46 9.81 -16.95
CA ASN A 169 -18.45 10.73 -17.55
C ASN A 169 -19.50 11.09 -16.48
N GLU A 170 -19.15 12.01 -15.60
CA GLU A 170 -20.10 12.87 -14.89
C GLU A 170 -19.91 14.28 -15.48
N ASP A 171 -20.41 14.48 -16.70
CA ASP A 171 -20.85 15.79 -17.18
C ASP A 171 -21.70 15.60 -18.44
N MET A 172 -23.02 15.56 -18.27
CA MET A 172 -24.03 16.07 -19.22
C MET A 172 -25.43 15.74 -18.70
N ALA A 173 -26.06 16.70 -18.02
CA ALA A 173 -27.51 16.82 -18.07
C ALA A 173 -27.91 17.22 -19.51
N PRO A 174 -29.03 16.68 -20.05
CA PRO A 174 -30.24 17.49 -19.99
C PRO A 174 -31.57 16.72 -19.84
N GLN A 175 -32.50 17.39 -19.15
CA GLN A 175 -33.92 17.54 -19.46
C GLN A 175 -34.86 16.31 -19.48
N ARG A 176 -35.84 16.40 -18.56
CA ARG A 176 -37.16 15.75 -18.57
C ARG A 176 -37.81 15.76 -19.95
N LEU A 177 -38.44 14.65 -20.32
CA LEU A 177 -39.82 14.58 -20.84
C LEU A 177 -40.33 13.12 -20.82
N ASP A 178 -41.51 12.97 -20.23
CA ASP A 178 -42.55 11.93 -20.25
C ASP A 178 -42.36 10.56 -20.93
N GLY A 179 -42.88 9.51 -20.29
CA GLY A 179 -43.60 8.43 -21.00
C GLY A 179 -43.37 6.99 -20.55
N HIS A 180 -44.36 6.45 -19.83
CA HIS A 180 -44.92 5.09 -19.94
C HIS A 180 -44.14 3.81 -19.54
N LEU A 181 -44.76 3.10 -18.58
CA LEU A 181 -44.89 1.64 -18.37
C LEU A 181 -43.79 0.67 -18.82
N GLY A 182 -43.32 -0.15 -17.88
CA GLY A 182 -42.67 -1.44 -18.20
C GLY A 182 -42.05 -2.15 -16.99
N SER A 183 -42.80 -3.11 -16.44
CA SER A 183 -42.37 -4.10 -15.44
C SER A 183 -41.27 -5.04 -15.96
N PHE A 184 -40.24 -5.32 -15.16
CA PHE A 184 -39.53 -6.61 -15.01
C PHE A 184 -38.40 -6.45 -13.96
N ALA A 185 -38.56 -6.91 -12.72
CA ALA A 185 -38.18 -8.24 -12.21
C ALA A 185 -36.67 -8.57 -12.23
N GLY A 186 -36.08 -8.59 -11.02
CA GLY A 186 -35.33 -9.74 -10.48
C GLY A 186 -33.88 -9.94 -10.90
N TRP A 187 -32.96 -9.66 -9.98
CA TRP A 187 -31.67 -10.38 -9.86
C TRP A 187 -31.36 -10.54 -8.37
N ILE A 188 -31.52 -11.77 -7.90
CA ILE A 188 -30.77 -12.38 -6.79
C ILE A 188 -29.39 -12.73 -7.34
#